data_AF-A0A507FAK0-F1
#
_entry.id   AF-A0A507FAK0-F1
#
_cell.length_a   1.000
_cell.length_b   1.000
_cell.length_c   1.000
_cell.angle_alpha   90.00
_cell.angle_beta   90.00
_cell.angle_gamma   90.00
#
_symmetry.space_group_name_H-M   'P 1'
#
loop_
_entity.id
_entity.type
_entity.pdbx_description
1 polymer ?
#
loop_
_entity_poly.entity_id
_entity_poly.type
_entity_poly.pdbx_seq_one_letter_code
_entity_poly.pdbx_strand_id
1 'polypeptide(L)' 'MNSTSSKRDETPQVTDDMDEEAKMMALMGITGFDSTHGKKVSGTDMSAVSINKQRTYRQYMNRRRGFNRNLSPTR' A
#
# COMPACT_ATOMS: atom_id res chain seq x y z
N MET A 1 -14.69 -20.36 -6.26
CA MET A 1 -15.35 -19.84 -5.04
C MET A 1 -14.42 -20.17 -3.88
N ASN A 2 -13.52 -19.26 -3.49
CA ASN A 2 -12.57 -19.53 -2.39
C ASN A 2 -12.89 -18.57 -1.25
N SER A 3 -13.57 -19.09 -0.23
CA SER A 3 -13.90 -18.42 1.02
C SER A 3 -12.65 -18.31 1.89
N THR A 4 -12.08 -17.11 2.00
CA THR A 4 -11.07 -16.81 3.02
C THR A 4 -11.79 -16.56 4.35
N SER A 5 -11.61 -17.52 5.26
CA SER A 5 -12.06 -17.50 6.66
C SER A 5 -11.72 -16.16 7.33
N SER A 6 -12.73 -15.33 7.59
CA SER A 6 -12.65 -14.25 8.57
C SER A 6 -12.56 -14.89 9.95
N LYS A 7 -11.33 -14.98 10.47
CA LYS A 7 -11.09 -15.36 11.86
C LYS A 7 -11.54 -14.16 12.70
N ARG A 8 -12.73 -14.28 13.29
CA ARG A 8 -13.28 -13.28 14.20
C ARG A 8 -12.43 -13.29 15.46
N ASP A 9 -11.94 -12.12 15.88
CA ASP A 9 -11.24 -11.95 17.15
C ASP A 9 -12.23 -12.24 18.29
N GLU A 10 -12.06 -13.37 18.95
CA GLU A 10 -12.82 -13.71 20.15
C GLU A 10 -12.29 -12.86 21.31
N THR A 11 -13.13 -12.00 21.87
CA THR A 11 -12.81 -11.30 23.12
C THR A 11 -12.69 -12.36 24.22
N PRO A 12 -11.56 -12.44 24.96
CA PRO A 12 -11.41 -13.39 26.04
C PRO A 12 -12.50 -13.14 27.10
N GLN A 13 -13.33 -14.15 27.36
CA GLN A 13 -14.35 -14.08 28.40
C GLN A 13 -13.65 -14.07 29.76
N VAL A 14 -13.98 -13.09 30.60
CA VAL A 14 -13.43 -12.97 31.96
C VAL A 14 -13.95 -14.16 32.77
N THR A 15 -13.05 -15.04 33.18
CA THR A 15 -13.36 -16.19 34.06
C THR A 15 -12.81 -15.93 35.45
N ASP A 16 -13.46 -16.48 36.48
CA ASP A 16 -13.07 -16.23 37.88
C ASP A 16 -11.66 -16.73 38.21
N ASP A 17 -11.14 -17.67 37.42
CA ASP A 17 -9.81 -18.27 37.55
C ASP A 17 -8.67 -17.42 36.94
N MET A 18 -8.96 -16.23 36.38
CA MET A 18 -7.93 -15.34 35.82
C MET A 18 -7.25 -14.47 36.89
N ASP A 19 -5.94 -14.28 36.75
CA ASP A 19 -5.15 -13.35 37.56
C ASP A 19 -5.73 -11.92 37.48
N GLU A 20 -5.69 -11.16 38.59
CA GLU A 20 -6.24 -9.79 38.65
C GLU A 20 -5.66 -8.86 37.57
N GLU A 21 -4.39 -9.05 37.21
CA GLU A 21 -3.72 -8.31 36.13
C GLU A 21 -4.31 -8.63 34.75
N ALA A 22 -4.62 -9.90 34.48
CA ALA A 22 -5.26 -10.35 33.24
C ALA A 22 -6.71 -9.86 33.16
N LYS A 23 -7.43 -9.83 34.30
CA LYS A 23 -8.78 -9.26 34.41
C LYS A 23 -8.78 -7.76 34.13
N MET A 24 -7.79 -7.02 34.63
CA MET A 24 -7.66 -5.58 34.38
C MET A 24 -7.31 -5.27 32.91
N MET A 25 -6.45 -6.06 32.26
CA MET A 25 -6.18 -5.93 30.82
C MET A 25 -7.39 -6.25 29.95
N ALA A 26 -8.15 -7.30 30.29
CA ALA A 26 -9.39 -7.64 29.60
C ALA A 26 -10.46 -6.54 29.77
N LEU A 27 -10.56 -5.95 30.97
CA LEU A 27 -11.48 -4.85 31.25
C LEU A 27 -11.12 -3.57 30.48
N MET A 28 -9.83 -3.28 30.33
CA MET A 28 -9.34 -2.15 29.51
C MET A 28 -9.44 -2.42 28.01
N GLY A 29 -9.81 -3.63 27.58
CA GLY A 29 -10.04 -3.99 26.19
C GLY A 29 -8.78 -4.03 25.31
N ILE A 30 -7.59 -4.00 25.92
CA ILE A 30 -6.31 -4.04 25.21
C ILE A 30 -5.71 -5.42 25.46
N THR A 31 -6.02 -6.36 24.55
CA THR A 31 -5.63 -7.78 24.70
C THR A 31 -4.44 -8.18 23.82
N GLY A 32 -3.88 -7.25 23.04
CA GLY A 32 -2.69 -7.47 22.23
C GLY A 32 -2.41 -6.34 21.24
N PHE A 33 -1.13 -6.10 20.96
CA PHE A 33 -0.69 -5.18 19.90
C PHE A 33 -0.32 -5.98 18.67
N ASP A 34 -1.17 -5.94 17.64
CA ASP A 34 -0.88 -6.55 16.35
C ASP A 34 -0.23 -5.53 15.41
N SER A 35 0.79 -5.95 14.65
CA SER A 35 1.46 -5.09 13.68
C SER A 35 0.89 -5.30 12.27
N THR A 36 0.73 -4.21 11.52
CA THR A 36 0.36 -4.21 10.11
C THR A 36 1.58 -4.30 9.18
N HIS A 37 2.79 -4.44 9.72
CA HIS A 37 4.02 -4.49 8.92
C HIS A 37 4.02 -5.70 7.97
N GLY A 38 4.12 -5.43 6.66
CA GLY A 38 4.12 -6.45 5.60
C GLY A 38 2.76 -7.11 5.34
N LYS A 39 1.70 -6.73 6.05
CA LYS A 39 0.33 -7.24 5.84
C LYS A 39 -0.43 -6.28 4.91
N LYS A 40 -1.17 -6.84 3.94
CA LYS A 40 -2.05 -6.05 3.08
C LYS A 40 -3.31 -5.66 3.85
N VAL A 41 -3.54 -4.37 4.06
CA VAL A 41 -4.75 -3.82 4.69
C VAL A 41 -5.71 -3.34 3.59
N SER A 42 -6.94 -3.84 3.58
CA SER A 42 -7.96 -3.43 2.62
C SER A 42 -8.23 -1.93 2.73
N GLY A 43 -8.13 -1.19 1.62
CA GLY A 43 -8.31 0.26 1.58
C GLY A 43 -7.01 1.07 1.55
N THR A 44 -5.86 0.45 1.83
CA THR A 44 -4.52 1.07 1.72
C THR A 44 -3.87 0.80 0.35
N ASP A 45 -4.68 0.54 -0.68
CA ASP A 45 -4.22 0.25 -2.05
C ASP A 45 -4.25 1.48 -2.97
N MET A 46 -4.60 2.66 -2.45
CA MET A 46 -4.68 3.88 -3.24
C MET A 46 -3.28 4.47 -3.46
N SER A 47 -2.83 4.46 -4.71
CA SER A 47 -1.62 5.15 -5.15
C SER A 47 -1.86 5.86 -6.48
N ALA A 48 -1.26 7.03 -6.65
CA ALA A 48 -1.34 7.79 -7.90
C ALA A 48 0.00 8.48 -8.17
N VAL A 49 0.41 8.53 -9.44
CA VAL A 49 1.64 9.21 -9.88
C VAL A 49 1.28 10.25 -10.95
N SER A 50 1.60 11.52 -10.68
CA SER A 50 1.49 12.59 -11.67
C SER A 50 2.83 12.77 -12.39
N ILE A 51 2.90 12.36 -13.67
CA ILE A 51 4.12 12.48 -14.48
C ILE A 51 3.93 13.56 -15.53
N ASN A 52 4.49 14.74 -15.28
CA ASN A 52 4.59 15.81 -16.26
C ASN A 52 5.80 15.57 -17.18
N LYS A 53 5.55 15.05 -18.38
CA LYS A 53 6.60 14.91 -19.40
C LYS A 53 6.92 16.28 -20.00
N GLN A 54 8.20 16.64 -20.00
CA GLN A 54 8.67 17.86 -20.65
C GLN A 54 8.44 17.78 -22.16
N ARG A 55 7.92 18.87 -22.74
CA ARG A 55 7.73 18.97 -24.20
C ARG A 55 9.10 19.04 -24.85
N THR A 56 9.33 18.15 -25.80
CA THR A 56 10.57 18.11 -26.57
C THR A 56 10.27 18.48 -28.00
N TYR A 57 11.05 19.42 -28.55
CA TYR A 57 10.84 19.93 -29.89
C TYR A 57 11.74 19.22 -30.88
N ARG A 58 11.21 18.99 -32.08
CA ARG A 58 11.94 18.38 -33.19
C ARG A 58 12.83 19.44 -33.83
N GLN A 59 14.14 19.21 -33.84
CA GLN A 59 15.09 20.07 -34.55
C GLN A 59 15.14 19.68 -36.03
N TYR A 60 14.68 20.57 -36.91
CA TYR A 60 14.70 20.35 -38.36
C TYR A 60 15.94 20.94 -39.03
N MET A 61 16.35 22.14 -38.61
CA MET A 61 17.44 22.88 -39.26
C MET A 61 18.81 22.53 -38.65
N ASN A 62 19.85 22.54 -39.50
CA ASN A 62 21.26 22.29 -39.15
C ASN A 62 21.49 21.02 -38.31
N ARG A 63 20.83 19.92 -38.70
CA ARG A 63 21.06 18.62 -38.08
C ARG A 63 22.41 18.08 -38.54
N ARG A 64 23.23 17.56 -37.62
CA ARG A 64 24.52 16.90 -37.93
C ARG A 64 24.40 15.66 -38.84
N ARG A 65 23.19 15.19 -39.13
CA ARG A 65 22.86 14.00 -39.93
C ARG A 65 21.83 14.38 -41.01
N GLY A 66 21.74 13.57 -42.07
CA GLY A 66 20.89 13.84 -43.24
C GLY A 66 19.39 14.00 -42.95
N PHE A 67 18.71 14.70 -43.85
CA PHE A 67 17.31 15.13 -43.74
C PHE A 67 16.31 13.97 -43.53
N ASN A 68 16.53 12.82 -44.17
CA ASN A 68 15.62 11.66 -44.13
C ASN A 68 15.74 10.80 -42.85
N ARG A 69 16.59 11.16 -41.89
CA ARG A 69 16.70 10.44 -40.63
C ARG A 69 15.64 10.94 -39.63
N ASN A 70 15.01 10.04 -38.89
CA ASN A 70 14.09 10.34 -37.80
C ASN A 70 14.58 11.50 -36.89
N LEU A 71 13.72 12.50 -36.69
CA LEU A 71 14.03 13.62 -35.78
C LEU A 71 13.87 13.19 -34.33
N SER A 72 14.68 13.81 -33.46
CA SER A 72 14.55 13.69 -32.02
C SER A 72 13.29 14.40 -31.50
N PRO A 73 12.63 13.88 -30.46
CA PRO A 73 12.71 12.51 -29.94
C PRO A 73 11.60 11.62 -30.50
N THR A 74 11.88 10.31 -30.47
CA THR A 74 11.04 9.24 -31.03
C THR A 74 9.92 8.80 -30.07
N ARG A 75 9.62 9.58 -29.02
CA ARG A 75 8.75 9.18 -27.90
C ARG A 75 7.78 10.27 -27.48
#